data_AF-A0A1V4IEN0-F1
#
_entry.id   AF-A0A1V4IEN0-F1
#
_cell.length_a   1.000
_cell.length_b   1.000
_cell.length_c   1.000
_cell.angle_alpha   90.00
_cell.angle_beta   90.00
_cell.angle_gamma   90.00
#
_symmetry.space_group_name_H-M   'P 1'
#
loop_
_entity.id
_entity.type
_entity.pdbx_description
1 polymer ?
#
loop_
_entity_poly.entity_id
_entity_poly.type
_entity_poly.pdbx_seq_one_letter_code
_entity_poly.pdbx_strand_id
1 'polypeptide(L)'
;MEIGFKEIGQVKDGELKFAVIAACFNDKWIFVKHKQRDTWEIPGGHRETGEDIEETAKRELFEETGAVEFKIQPICEYFCDYSEENQSYGRLFYAQIKKLGKLPDSEIGKVELFNALPENLTYPAIQPHLHNKILEYLTKNVDIKIKNIAVLVFNDVELMDFCGPYDVFSMANKVKNDKGFNIFTVSEKKGMVMTQNGLSINSDYSIYDCPQIDMLIIPGGQGSRTEMSNEKLLNWINGYYPKLKMVLSVCTGALLLANCGLLNGLRATTHHNAVDLLRRISPNTTIVTNKRFIDNGKIVLSAGVSSGIDMSLYVLEKLLGEQLVLKVKENMEYDWMS
;
A
#
# COMPACT_ATOMS: atom_id res chain seq x y z
N MET A 1 2.76 28.74 3.01
CA MET A 1 2.20 27.92 4.09
C MET A 1 2.79 26.53 3.95
N GLU A 2 3.57 26.12 4.94
CA GLU A 2 4.20 24.80 4.95
C GLU A 2 3.50 23.92 5.98
N ILE A 3 3.29 22.65 5.65
CA ILE A 3 2.77 21.64 6.58
C ILE A 3 3.84 20.60 6.84
N GLY A 4 4.12 20.34 8.10
CA GLY A 4 5.03 19.28 8.51
C GLY A 4 4.42 18.36 9.56
N PHE A 5 5.04 17.20 9.72
CA PHE A 5 4.57 16.13 10.60
C PHE A 5 5.63 15.76 11.62
N LYS A 6 5.19 15.43 12.83
CA LYS A 6 5.98 15.00 13.97
C LYS A 6 5.40 13.72 14.57
N GLU A 7 6.24 12.91 15.20
CA GLU A 7 5.77 11.72 15.92
C GLU A 7 5.00 12.13 17.18
N ILE A 8 4.09 11.27 17.63
CA ILE A 8 3.33 11.50 18.86
C ILE A 8 4.29 11.69 20.04
N GLY A 9 4.08 12.76 20.81
CA GLY A 9 4.89 13.10 21.98
C GLY A 9 6.08 14.01 21.70
N GLN A 10 6.30 14.43 20.45
CA GLN A 10 7.32 15.42 20.11
C GLN A 10 6.85 16.87 20.35
N VAL A 11 5.55 17.09 20.46
CA VAL A 11 4.90 18.34 20.84
C VAL A 11 4.23 18.15 22.19
N LYS A 12 4.40 19.10 23.11
CA LYS A 12 3.75 19.03 24.43
C LYS A 12 2.25 19.17 24.24
N ASP A 13 1.46 18.42 25.01
CA ASP A 13 -0.01 18.48 24.89
C ASP A 13 -0.56 19.91 24.97
N GLY A 14 -0.05 20.74 25.89
CA GLY A 14 -0.43 22.15 26.05
C GLY A 14 -0.15 23.06 24.84
N GLU A 15 0.67 22.62 23.89
CA GLU A 15 0.99 23.35 22.65
C GLU A 15 0.06 22.94 21.50
N LEU A 16 -0.67 21.83 21.62
CA LEU A 16 -1.63 21.34 20.63
C LEU A 16 -2.93 22.15 20.72
N LYS A 17 -3.19 22.94 19.68
CA LYS A 17 -4.35 23.84 19.59
C LYS A 17 -5.54 23.22 18.85
N PHE A 18 -5.28 22.23 18.00
CA PHE A 18 -6.27 21.66 17.07
C PHE A 18 -6.29 20.13 17.12
N ALA A 19 -7.49 19.55 17.08
CA ALA A 19 -7.69 18.14 16.80
C ALA A 19 -8.37 17.99 15.44
N VAL A 20 -7.74 17.28 14.50
CA VAL A 20 -8.33 16.96 13.18
C VAL A 20 -8.58 15.47 13.12
N ILE A 21 -9.79 15.07 12.74
CA ILE A 21 -10.26 13.68 12.82
C ILE A 21 -10.69 13.20 11.44
N ALA A 22 -9.84 12.41 10.78
CA ALA A 22 -10.24 11.69 9.59
C ALA A 22 -11.16 10.53 9.98
N ALA A 23 -12.46 10.73 9.76
CA ALA A 23 -13.49 9.81 10.18
C ALA A 23 -14.00 8.95 9.02
N CYS A 24 -14.24 7.66 9.29
CA CYS A 24 -14.78 6.69 8.34
C CYS A 24 -16.03 6.00 8.88
N PHE A 25 -17.06 5.87 8.06
CA PHE A 25 -18.30 5.15 8.36
C PHE A 25 -18.73 4.34 7.13
N ASN A 26 -18.97 3.03 7.30
CA ASN A 26 -19.29 2.09 6.21
C ASN A 26 -18.33 2.19 5.01
N ASP A 27 -17.03 2.13 5.28
CA ASP A 27 -15.93 2.21 4.30
C ASP A 27 -15.91 3.51 3.46
N LYS A 28 -16.57 4.56 3.94
CA LYS A 28 -16.58 5.89 3.33
C LYS A 28 -16.08 6.95 4.31
N TRP A 29 -15.36 7.92 3.77
CA TRP A 29 -14.88 9.08 4.50
C TRP A 29 -16.03 10.02 4.84
N ILE A 30 -16.07 10.52 6.07
CA ILE A 30 -16.98 11.57 6.49
C ILE A 30 -16.31 12.92 6.28
N PHE A 31 -16.99 13.78 5.54
CA PHE A 31 -16.68 15.20 5.45
C PHE A 31 -17.88 16.01 5.91
N VAL A 32 -17.59 17.14 6.54
CA VAL A 32 -18.59 18.06 7.08
C VAL A 32 -18.56 19.38 6.33
N LYS A 33 -19.67 20.11 6.39
CA LYS A 33 -19.81 21.44 5.81
C LYS A 33 -20.48 22.35 6.82
N HIS A 34 -19.81 23.43 7.19
CA HIS A 34 -20.36 24.48 8.04
C HIS A 34 -21.59 25.16 7.39
N LYS A 35 -22.60 25.52 8.19
CA LYS A 35 -23.82 26.27 7.78
C LYS A 35 -23.56 27.55 6.96
N GLN A 36 -22.37 28.14 7.06
CA GLN A 36 -22.01 29.42 6.42
C GLN A 36 -21.03 29.26 5.25
N ARG A 37 -20.59 28.03 4.92
CA ARG A 37 -19.61 27.75 3.87
C ARG A 37 -20.19 26.78 2.86
N ASP A 38 -19.71 26.86 1.63
CA ASP A 38 -20.04 25.90 0.57
C ASP A 38 -18.90 24.90 0.30
N THR A 39 -17.89 24.88 1.16
CA THR A 39 -16.73 23.99 1.11
C THR A 39 -16.87 22.82 2.08
N TRP A 40 -16.12 21.75 1.82
CA TRP A 40 -16.03 20.55 2.66
C TRP A 40 -14.80 20.60 3.56
N GLU A 41 -14.91 20.04 4.75
CA GLU A 41 -13.79 19.90 5.67
C GLU A 41 -13.72 18.54 6.34
N ILE A 42 -12.49 18.14 6.66
CA ILE A 42 -12.25 17.02 7.57
C ILE A 42 -12.72 17.49 8.96
N PRO A 43 -13.50 16.67 9.69
CA PRO A 43 -13.96 17.07 11.00
C PRO A 43 -12.83 17.47 11.95
N GLY A 44 -13.04 18.49 12.77
CA GLY A 44 -12.09 18.90 13.78
C GLY A 44 -12.18 20.37 14.17
N GLY A 45 -11.70 20.68 15.37
CA GLY A 45 -11.82 22.00 15.95
C GLY A 45 -10.72 22.33 16.94
N HIS A 46 -10.95 23.41 17.69
CA HIS A 46 -9.99 23.95 18.63
C HIS A 46 -10.13 23.26 19.99
N ARG A 47 -9.00 23.15 20.69
CA ARG A 47 -8.99 22.72 22.09
C ARG A 47 -9.73 23.74 22.97
N GLU A 48 -10.63 23.26 23.82
CA GLU A 48 -11.30 24.08 24.82
C GLU A 48 -10.53 24.12 26.16
N THR A 49 -10.91 25.06 27.02
CA THR A 49 -10.22 25.25 28.31
C THR A 49 -10.50 24.07 29.24
N GLY A 50 -9.45 23.38 29.66
CA GLY A 50 -9.52 22.28 30.63
C GLY A 50 -9.61 20.89 30.02
N GLU A 51 -9.71 20.77 28.69
CA GLU A 51 -9.67 19.49 27.98
C GLU A 51 -8.24 19.11 27.63
N ASP A 52 -7.92 17.81 27.50
CA ASP A 52 -6.76 17.35 26.73
C ASP A 52 -7.07 17.22 25.23
N ILE A 53 -6.05 16.98 24.40
CA ILE A 53 -6.24 16.91 22.95
C ILE A 53 -7.04 15.67 22.49
N GLU A 54 -7.09 14.60 23.28
CA GLU A 54 -7.89 13.41 22.98
C GLU A 54 -9.37 13.62 23.33
N GLU A 55 -9.64 14.33 24.43
CA GLU A 55 -10.97 14.79 24.80
C GLU A 55 -11.52 15.74 23.74
N THR A 56 -10.70 16.71 23.31
CA THR A 56 -11.02 17.61 22.19
C THR A 56 -11.43 16.78 20.95
N ALA A 57 -10.61 15.80 20.55
CA ALA A 57 -10.90 14.99 19.36
C ALA A 57 -12.22 14.21 19.46
N LYS A 58 -12.56 13.68 20.63
CA LYS A 58 -13.82 12.94 20.85
C LYS A 58 -15.02 13.87 20.83
N ARG A 59 -14.92 15.05 21.44
CA ARG A 59 -15.97 16.07 21.46
C ARG A 59 -16.25 16.56 20.03
N GLU A 60 -15.22 17.03 19.33
CA GLU A 60 -15.32 17.53 17.95
C GLU A 60 -15.91 16.46 17.00
N LEU A 61 -15.47 15.20 17.14
CA LEU A 61 -16.02 14.11 16.35
C LEU A 61 -17.53 13.94 16.57
N PHE A 62 -18.02 14.06 17.81
CA PHE A 62 -19.45 13.99 18.10
C PHE A 62 -20.20 15.24 17.62
N GLU A 63 -19.69 16.43 17.91
CA GLU A 63 -20.33 17.72 17.60
C GLU A 63 -20.49 17.97 16.10
N GLU A 64 -19.51 17.56 15.31
CA GLU A 64 -19.51 17.81 13.87
C GLU A 64 -20.11 16.68 13.04
N THR A 65 -20.04 15.44 13.52
CA THR A 65 -20.50 14.26 12.74
C THR A 65 -21.72 13.55 13.33
N GLY A 66 -22.01 13.75 14.62
CA GLY A 66 -23.01 12.98 15.36
C GLY A 66 -22.56 11.57 15.75
N ALA A 67 -21.26 11.26 15.71
CA ALA A 67 -20.76 9.92 16.06
C ALA A 67 -21.00 9.57 17.53
N VAL A 68 -21.70 8.46 17.79
CA VAL A 68 -22.03 8.01 19.16
C VAL A 68 -21.37 6.68 19.54
N GLU A 69 -20.92 5.89 18.57
CA GLU A 69 -20.11 4.69 18.80
C GLU A 69 -18.99 4.63 17.78
N PHE A 70 -17.73 4.64 18.25
CA PHE A 70 -16.55 4.71 17.41
C PHE A 70 -15.30 4.16 18.10
N LYS A 71 -14.27 3.87 17.30
CA LYS A 71 -12.88 3.75 17.76
C LYS A 71 -12.10 4.93 17.21
N ILE A 72 -11.35 5.63 18.05
CA ILE A 72 -10.51 6.76 17.65
C ILE A 72 -9.09 6.51 18.15
N GLN A 73 -8.08 6.87 17.35
CA GLN A 73 -6.67 6.75 17.73
C GLN A 73 -5.84 7.91 17.18
N PRO A 74 -4.84 8.38 17.94
CA PRO A 74 -3.90 9.39 17.47
C PRO A 74 -2.97 8.81 16.40
N ILE A 75 -2.63 9.62 15.39
CA ILE A 75 -1.81 9.20 14.25
C ILE A 75 -0.46 9.90 14.26
N CYS A 76 -0.46 11.23 14.29
CA CYS A 76 0.74 12.04 14.35
C CYS A 76 0.40 13.46 14.81
N GLU A 77 1.44 14.23 15.14
CA GLU A 77 1.34 15.67 15.34
C GLU A 77 1.69 16.38 14.03
N TYR A 78 1.09 17.54 13.79
CA TYR A 78 1.38 18.36 12.62
C TYR A 78 1.52 19.82 13.02
N PHE A 79 2.23 20.57 12.19
CA PHE A 79 2.31 22.03 12.30
C PHE A 79 1.95 22.68 10.97
N CYS A 80 1.33 23.84 11.05
CA CYS A 80 1.10 24.73 9.91
C CYS A 80 1.94 25.99 10.11
N ASP A 81 2.81 26.29 9.16
CA ASP A 81 3.69 27.45 9.19
C ASP A 81 3.13 28.57 8.29
N TYR A 82 2.81 29.71 8.91
CA TYR A 82 2.45 30.95 8.22
C TYR A 82 3.68 31.88 8.07
N SER A 83 4.69 31.72 8.94
CA SER A 83 5.97 32.44 9.07
C SER A 83 6.75 31.84 10.27
N GLU A 84 8.11 31.83 10.26
CA GLU A 84 8.96 31.19 11.29
C GLU A 84 8.59 31.51 12.77
N GLU A 85 7.91 32.62 13.05
CA GLU A 85 7.47 33.04 14.40
C GLU A 85 6.03 32.64 14.78
N ASN A 86 5.24 32.04 13.88
CA ASN A 86 3.81 31.75 14.10
C ASN A 86 3.41 30.32 13.68
N GLN A 87 4.11 29.33 14.23
CA GLN A 87 3.73 27.93 14.07
C GLN A 87 2.53 27.58 14.95
N SER A 88 1.55 26.91 14.35
CA SER A 88 0.42 26.34 15.08
C SER A 88 0.43 24.83 14.99
N TYR A 89 0.27 24.17 16.13
CA TYR A 89 0.33 22.72 16.24
C TYR A 89 -1.06 22.11 16.41
N GLY A 90 -1.26 20.96 15.78
CA GLY A 90 -2.44 20.13 15.97
C GLY A 90 -2.08 18.65 15.99
N ARG A 91 -3.04 17.82 16.41
CA ARG A 91 -2.93 16.37 16.36
C ARG A 91 -3.94 15.79 15.39
N LEU A 92 -3.47 14.89 14.57
CA LEU A 92 -4.26 14.18 13.58
C LEU A 92 -4.71 12.83 14.16
N PHE A 93 -5.99 12.53 14.02
CA PHE A 93 -6.63 11.31 14.51
C PHE A 93 -7.30 10.55 13.35
N TYR A 94 -7.37 9.23 13.49
CA TYR A 94 -8.23 8.38 12.67
C TYR A 94 -9.39 7.86 13.52
N ALA A 95 -10.61 7.96 13.01
CA ALA A 95 -11.79 7.42 13.67
C ALA A 95 -12.54 6.44 12.76
N GLN A 96 -12.76 5.22 13.25
CA GLN A 96 -13.70 4.27 12.66
C GLN A 96 -15.03 4.35 13.43
N ILE A 97 -16.03 4.96 12.80
CA ILE A 97 -17.36 5.08 13.36
C ILE A 97 -18.15 3.80 13.07
N LYS A 98 -18.86 3.33 14.09
CA LYS A 98 -19.80 2.21 14.01
C LYS A 98 -21.25 2.67 13.98
N LYS A 99 -21.55 3.81 14.63
CA LYS A 99 -22.90 4.35 14.72
C LYS A 99 -22.90 5.88 14.73
N LEU A 100 -23.70 6.44 13.83
CA LEU A 100 -24.07 7.85 13.82
C LEU A 100 -25.41 8.03 14.55
N GLY A 101 -25.47 9.02 15.44
CA GLY A 101 -26.66 9.48 16.12
C GLY A 101 -27.29 10.68 15.43
N LYS A 102 -28.07 11.46 16.19
CA LYS A 102 -28.58 12.75 15.72
C LYS A 102 -27.44 13.76 15.74
N LEU A 103 -27.27 14.51 14.65
CA LEU A 103 -26.34 15.63 14.61
C LEU A 103 -26.75 16.67 15.67
N PRO A 104 -25.84 17.06 16.58
CA PRO A 104 -26.09 18.15 17.52
C PRO A 104 -26.41 19.45 16.79
N ASP A 105 -27.05 20.40 17.48
CA ASP A 105 -27.21 21.74 16.93
C ASP A 105 -25.89 22.49 17.08
N SER A 106 -25.05 22.40 16.06
CA SER A 106 -23.72 23.01 15.97
C SER A 106 -23.61 23.92 14.75
N GLU A 107 -22.42 24.42 14.46
CA GLU A 107 -22.07 25.17 13.26
C GLU A 107 -22.18 24.34 11.97
N ILE A 108 -22.20 23.00 12.07
CA ILE A 108 -22.26 22.10 10.92
C ILE A 108 -23.67 22.04 10.34
N GLY A 109 -23.75 22.27 9.04
CA GLY A 109 -24.99 22.23 8.27
C GLY A 109 -25.22 20.90 7.56
N LYS A 110 -24.13 20.20 7.20
CA LYS A 110 -24.22 18.93 6.47
C LYS A 110 -23.06 17.99 6.80
N VAL A 111 -23.38 16.70 6.89
CA VAL A 111 -22.42 15.58 6.98
C VAL A 111 -22.66 14.69 5.78
N GLU A 112 -21.62 14.32 5.05
CA GLU A 112 -21.75 13.49 3.84
C GLU A 112 -20.61 12.46 3.73
N LEU A 113 -20.91 11.35 3.05
CA LEU A 113 -20.02 10.21 2.88
C LEU A 113 -19.39 10.22 1.49
N PHE A 114 -18.07 10.15 1.44
CA PHE A 114 -17.29 10.17 0.20
C PHE A 114 -16.41 8.93 0.08
N ASN A 115 -16.18 8.49 -1.16
CA ASN A 115 -15.23 7.40 -1.43
C ASN A 115 -13.77 7.91 -1.42
N ALA A 116 -13.56 9.22 -1.54
CA ALA A 116 -12.26 9.88 -1.60
C ALA A 116 -12.37 11.33 -1.11
N LEU A 117 -11.25 12.04 -1.04
CA LEU A 117 -11.21 13.47 -0.72
C LEU A 117 -12.06 14.28 -1.73
N PRO A 118 -13.02 15.13 -1.31
CA PRO A 118 -13.80 15.96 -2.21
C PRO A 118 -12.97 17.11 -2.80
N GLU A 119 -13.37 17.64 -3.97
CA GLU A 119 -12.62 18.68 -4.68
C GLU A 119 -12.71 20.06 -4.01
N ASN A 120 -13.88 20.43 -3.47
CA ASN A 120 -14.14 21.77 -2.94
C ASN A 120 -13.88 21.87 -1.42
N LEU A 121 -12.60 21.93 -1.01
CA LEU A 121 -12.18 21.90 0.40
C LEU A 121 -12.09 23.30 1.03
N THR A 122 -12.37 23.41 2.34
CA THR A 122 -12.19 24.64 3.13
C THR A 122 -10.72 25.03 3.21
N TYR A 123 -9.84 24.04 3.40
CA TYR A 123 -8.39 24.24 3.52
C TYR A 123 -7.64 23.38 2.49
N PRO A 124 -7.69 23.75 1.19
CA PRO A 124 -7.15 22.93 0.11
C PRO A 124 -5.62 22.79 0.15
N ALA A 125 -4.91 23.68 0.85
CA ALA A 125 -3.47 23.59 1.05
C ALA A 125 -3.04 22.66 2.21
N ILE A 126 -3.97 22.24 3.08
CA ILE A 126 -3.67 21.50 4.32
C ILE A 126 -4.34 20.12 4.29
N GLN A 127 -5.65 20.07 4.05
CA GLN A 127 -6.44 18.84 4.18
C GLN A 127 -6.01 17.70 3.27
N PRO A 128 -5.55 17.92 2.02
CA PRO A 128 -4.98 16.85 1.21
C PRO A 128 -3.75 16.19 1.85
N HIS A 129 -2.88 16.97 2.50
CA HIS A 129 -1.69 16.44 3.17
C HIS A 129 -2.06 15.64 4.41
N LEU A 130 -2.99 16.15 5.23
CA LEU A 130 -3.50 15.41 6.40
C LEU A 130 -4.18 14.10 5.99
N HIS A 131 -5.04 14.15 4.97
CA HIS A 131 -5.72 12.95 4.45
C HIS A 131 -4.72 11.93 3.90
N ASN A 132 -3.72 12.36 3.13
CA ASN A 132 -2.66 11.48 2.65
C ASN A 132 -1.87 10.84 3.79
N LYS A 133 -1.61 11.57 4.88
CA LYS A 133 -0.94 11.02 6.07
C LYS A 133 -1.73 9.89 6.73
N ILE A 134 -3.06 10.01 6.76
CA ILE A 134 -3.95 8.93 7.21
C ILE A 134 -3.89 7.75 6.26
N LEU A 135 -3.94 7.98 4.94
CA LEU A 135 -3.84 6.89 3.96
C LEU A 135 -2.51 6.15 4.09
N GLU A 136 -1.40 6.86 4.30
CA GLU A 136 -0.08 6.27 4.58
C GLU A 136 -0.13 5.39 5.84
N TYR A 137 -0.71 5.91 6.93
CA TYR A 137 -0.85 5.17 8.19
C TYR A 137 -1.73 3.93 8.03
N LEU A 138 -2.90 4.07 7.41
CA LEU A 138 -3.81 2.94 7.19
C LEU A 138 -3.19 1.91 6.28
N THR A 139 -2.48 2.32 5.23
CA THR A 139 -1.77 1.40 4.33
C THR A 139 -0.65 0.65 5.03
N LYS A 140 0.06 1.29 5.97
CA LYS A 140 1.08 0.65 6.82
C LYS A 140 0.48 -0.28 7.89
N ASN A 141 -0.76 -0.04 8.31
CA ASN A 141 -1.43 -0.77 9.39
C ASN A 141 -2.61 -1.65 8.93
N VAL A 142 -2.82 -1.82 7.62
CA VAL A 142 -3.63 -2.95 7.14
C VAL A 142 -2.82 -4.20 7.47
N ASP A 143 -3.34 -5.00 8.40
CA ASP A 143 -2.82 -6.31 8.76
C ASP A 143 -3.04 -7.26 7.56
N ILE A 144 -2.31 -7.04 6.47
CA ILE A 144 -2.37 -7.86 5.26
C ILE A 144 -1.76 -9.21 5.64
N LYS A 145 -2.59 -10.11 6.13
CA LYS A 145 -2.17 -11.48 6.46
C LYS A 145 -1.89 -12.22 5.16
N ILE A 146 -0.63 -12.22 4.75
CA ILE A 146 -0.12 -13.08 3.68
C ILE A 146 0.29 -14.40 4.32
N LYS A 147 -0.32 -15.51 3.89
CA LYS A 147 0.09 -16.85 4.28
C LYS A 147 0.66 -17.61 3.10
N ASN A 148 -0.05 -17.65 1.97
CA ASN A 148 0.37 -18.41 0.79
C ASN A 148 0.96 -17.50 -0.27
N ILE A 149 2.24 -17.70 -0.61
CA ILE A 149 2.97 -16.97 -1.64
C ILE A 149 3.27 -17.92 -2.79
N ALA A 150 2.58 -17.71 -3.90
CA ALA A 150 2.85 -18.45 -5.14
C ALA A 150 3.90 -17.69 -5.95
N VAL A 151 4.91 -18.40 -6.41
CA VAL A 151 5.93 -17.88 -7.33
C VAL A 151 5.75 -18.57 -8.67
N LEU A 152 5.30 -17.80 -9.67
CA LEU A 152 5.10 -18.33 -11.01
C LEU A 152 6.46 -18.70 -11.62
N VAL A 153 6.54 -19.86 -12.26
CA VAL A 153 7.70 -20.30 -13.04
C VAL A 153 7.24 -20.88 -14.38
N PHE A 154 7.95 -20.55 -15.45
CA PHE A 154 7.66 -20.98 -16.82
C PHE A 154 8.97 -21.22 -17.57
N ASN A 155 8.91 -21.90 -18.71
CA ASN A 155 10.13 -22.18 -19.48
C ASN A 155 10.78 -20.87 -19.94
N ASP A 156 12.10 -20.80 -19.89
CA ASP A 156 12.89 -19.60 -20.14
C ASP A 156 12.59 -18.44 -19.16
N VAL A 157 12.17 -18.75 -17.93
CA VAL A 157 12.13 -17.79 -16.82
C VAL A 157 13.55 -17.35 -16.43
N GLU A 158 13.72 -16.08 -16.06
CA GLU A 158 14.99 -15.58 -15.55
C GLU A 158 15.20 -16.06 -14.10
N LEU A 159 16.32 -16.72 -13.84
CA LEU A 159 16.54 -17.44 -12.57
C LEU A 159 16.39 -16.52 -11.35
N MET A 160 17.07 -15.38 -11.39
CA MET A 160 17.12 -14.48 -10.26
C MET A 160 15.85 -13.66 -10.06
N ASP A 161 15.00 -13.54 -11.10
CA ASP A 161 13.73 -12.81 -11.00
C ASP A 161 12.74 -13.50 -10.07
N PHE A 162 12.82 -14.83 -9.93
CA PHE A 162 11.99 -15.59 -9.00
C PHE A 162 12.76 -16.02 -7.75
N CYS A 163 14.02 -16.45 -7.88
CA CYS A 163 14.83 -16.89 -6.73
C CYS A 163 15.09 -15.77 -5.73
N GLY A 164 15.35 -14.54 -6.18
CA GLY A 164 15.60 -13.40 -5.30
C GLY A 164 14.41 -13.13 -4.37
N PRO A 165 13.21 -12.85 -4.91
CA PRO A 165 11.99 -12.73 -4.11
C PRO A 165 11.70 -13.96 -3.23
N TYR A 166 11.83 -15.17 -3.80
CA TYR A 166 11.60 -16.42 -3.06
C TYR A 166 12.48 -16.51 -1.81
N ASP A 167 13.76 -16.17 -1.93
CA ASP A 167 14.71 -16.26 -0.83
C ASP A 167 14.49 -15.16 0.22
N VAL A 168 14.11 -13.94 -0.18
CA VAL A 168 13.73 -12.87 0.77
C VAL A 168 12.60 -13.33 1.70
N PHE A 169 11.51 -13.87 1.16
CA PHE A 169 10.39 -14.35 1.98
C PHE A 169 10.73 -15.62 2.77
N SER A 170 11.58 -16.49 2.22
CA SER A 170 12.06 -17.68 2.92
C SER A 170 13.00 -17.34 4.08
N MET A 171 13.84 -16.31 3.93
CA MET A 171 14.71 -15.81 4.98
C MET A 171 13.91 -15.18 6.12
N ALA A 172 12.80 -14.50 5.82
CA ALA A 172 11.90 -13.97 6.83
C ALA A 172 11.39 -15.07 7.80
N ASN A 173 10.99 -16.23 7.26
CA ASN A 173 10.61 -17.39 8.08
C ASN A 173 11.77 -17.86 8.97
N LYS A 174 12.99 -17.94 8.43
CA LYS A 174 14.19 -18.34 9.19
C LYS A 174 14.48 -17.35 10.34
N VAL A 175 14.50 -16.05 10.06
CA VAL A 175 14.75 -14.99 11.05
C VAL A 175 13.68 -14.97 12.15
N LYS A 176 12.42 -15.19 11.79
CA LYS A 176 11.30 -15.23 12.75
C LYS A 176 11.24 -16.56 13.53
N ASN A 177 11.98 -17.57 13.09
CA ASN A 177 11.93 -18.93 13.59
C ASN A 177 10.49 -19.50 13.57
N ASP A 178 9.73 -19.21 12.50
CA ASP A 178 8.39 -19.74 12.27
C ASP A 178 8.15 -20.06 10.78
N LYS A 179 6.98 -20.63 10.47
CA LYS A 179 6.52 -20.84 9.09
C LYS A 179 5.42 -19.85 8.74
N GLY A 180 5.69 -18.55 8.96
CA GLY A 180 4.73 -17.47 8.73
C GLY A 180 4.25 -17.39 7.27
N PHE A 181 5.15 -17.63 6.32
CA PHE A 181 4.84 -17.75 4.90
C PHE A 181 4.99 -19.19 4.43
N ASN A 182 4.01 -19.66 3.67
CA ASN A 182 4.08 -20.85 2.84
C ASN A 182 4.39 -20.41 1.40
N ILE A 183 5.67 -20.45 1.04
CA ILE A 183 6.16 -20.09 -0.29
C ILE A 183 6.27 -21.36 -1.14
N PHE A 184 5.76 -21.32 -2.36
CA PHE A 184 5.81 -22.45 -3.31
C PHE A 184 5.83 -21.97 -4.75
N THR A 185 6.27 -22.84 -5.65
CA THR A 185 6.33 -22.58 -7.08
C THR A 185 5.10 -23.13 -7.82
N VAL A 186 4.66 -22.39 -8.84
CA VAL A 186 3.53 -22.78 -9.70
C VAL A 186 3.91 -22.62 -11.16
N SER A 187 3.61 -23.60 -12.00
CA SER A 187 3.81 -23.58 -13.46
C SER A 187 2.53 -23.99 -14.19
N GLU A 188 2.45 -23.90 -15.52
CA GLU A 188 1.29 -24.45 -16.24
C GLU A 188 1.15 -25.96 -16.00
N LYS A 189 2.26 -26.69 -16.00
CA LYS A 189 2.33 -28.15 -15.82
C LYS A 189 3.30 -28.50 -14.71
N LYS A 190 2.85 -29.34 -13.79
CA LYS A 190 3.66 -29.84 -12.68
C LYS A 190 4.93 -30.53 -13.20
N GLY A 191 6.06 -30.33 -12.51
CA GLY A 191 7.33 -30.95 -12.82
C GLY A 191 8.40 -29.96 -13.32
N MET A 192 9.30 -30.45 -14.17
CA MET A 192 10.51 -29.73 -14.56
C MET A 192 10.22 -28.49 -15.41
N VAL A 193 10.82 -27.36 -15.04
CA VAL A 193 10.85 -26.10 -15.78
C VAL A 193 12.31 -25.72 -16.04
N MET A 194 12.63 -25.40 -17.30
CA MET A 194 13.97 -24.96 -17.70
C MET A 194 14.05 -23.44 -17.62
N THR A 195 14.99 -22.90 -16.85
CA THR A 195 15.27 -21.46 -16.82
C THR A 195 16.06 -21.01 -18.05
N GLN A 196 16.06 -19.71 -18.33
CA GLN A 196 16.67 -19.12 -19.53
C GLN A 196 18.14 -19.51 -19.73
N ASN A 197 18.88 -19.73 -18.64
CA ASN A 197 20.32 -20.06 -18.67
C ASN A 197 20.60 -21.55 -18.40
N GLY A 198 19.60 -22.43 -18.57
CA GLY A 198 19.78 -23.89 -18.60
C GLY A 198 19.69 -24.60 -17.24
N LEU A 199 19.49 -23.89 -16.13
CA LEU A 199 19.18 -24.53 -14.84
C LEU A 199 17.75 -25.07 -14.86
N SER A 200 17.54 -26.30 -14.41
CA SER A 200 16.22 -26.90 -14.26
C SER A 200 15.72 -26.81 -12.81
N ILE A 201 14.45 -26.49 -12.63
CA ILE A 201 13.77 -26.55 -11.33
C ILE A 201 12.51 -27.41 -11.42
N ASN A 202 12.02 -27.95 -10.30
CA ASN A 202 10.75 -28.67 -10.25
C ASN A 202 9.69 -27.78 -9.61
N SER A 203 8.59 -27.53 -10.32
CA SER A 203 7.46 -26.78 -9.78
C SER A 203 6.65 -27.61 -8.79
N ASP A 204 6.29 -27.03 -7.65
CA ASP A 204 5.52 -27.69 -6.58
C ASP A 204 4.09 -27.99 -7.01
N TYR A 205 3.46 -27.02 -7.69
CA TYR A 205 2.10 -27.09 -8.21
C TYR A 205 2.05 -26.71 -9.70
N SER A 206 0.96 -27.11 -10.32
CA SER A 206 0.47 -26.60 -11.60
C SER A 206 -0.63 -25.56 -11.40
N ILE A 207 -1.01 -24.83 -12.45
CA ILE A 207 -2.16 -23.93 -12.42
C ILE A 207 -3.49 -24.65 -12.09
N TYR A 208 -3.55 -25.98 -12.21
CA TYR A 208 -4.77 -26.78 -11.99
C TYR A 208 -4.89 -27.35 -10.57
N ASP A 209 -3.78 -27.55 -9.86
CA ASP A 209 -3.74 -28.06 -8.47
C ASP A 209 -3.16 -27.05 -7.47
N CYS A 210 -3.02 -25.79 -7.88
CA CYS A 210 -2.53 -24.72 -7.03
C CYS A 210 -3.51 -24.44 -5.86
N PRO A 211 -3.03 -24.37 -4.60
CA PRO A 211 -3.86 -24.00 -3.46
C PRO A 211 -4.25 -22.51 -3.52
N GLN A 212 -5.09 -22.06 -2.58
CA GLN A 212 -5.43 -20.64 -2.44
C GLN A 212 -4.17 -19.79 -2.26
N ILE A 213 -4.08 -18.67 -2.97
CA ILE A 213 -2.93 -17.76 -2.95
C ILE A 213 -3.34 -16.43 -2.30
N ASP A 214 -2.49 -15.89 -1.43
CA ASP A 214 -2.62 -14.51 -0.92
C ASP A 214 -1.76 -13.53 -1.73
N MET A 215 -0.54 -13.94 -2.11
CA MET A 215 0.40 -13.15 -2.91
C MET A 215 0.91 -13.95 -4.11
N LEU A 216 0.90 -13.34 -5.29
CA LEU A 216 1.49 -13.91 -6.50
C LEU A 216 2.74 -13.12 -6.91
N ILE A 217 3.86 -13.82 -7.12
CA ILE A 217 5.09 -13.27 -7.68
C ILE A 217 5.21 -13.73 -9.14
N ILE A 218 5.33 -12.77 -10.06
CA ILE A 218 5.42 -12.99 -11.50
C ILE A 218 6.81 -12.52 -11.99
N PRO A 219 7.74 -13.45 -12.26
CA PRO A 219 9.07 -13.12 -12.76
C PRO A 219 9.05 -12.77 -14.25
N GLY A 220 10.19 -12.28 -14.74
CA GLY A 220 10.46 -12.10 -16.16
C GLY A 220 11.23 -13.26 -16.78
N GLY A 221 12.04 -12.93 -17.78
CA GLY A 221 12.78 -13.87 -18.62
C GLY A 221 12.23 -13.94 -20.05
N GLN A 222 13.00 -14.55 -20.93
CA GLN A 222 12.68 -14.65 -22.35
C GLN A 222 11.32 -15.33 -22.59
N GLY A 223 10.98 -16.31 -21.73
CA GLY A 223 9.72 -17.04 -21.76
C GLY A 223 8.47 -16.18 -21.65
N SER A 224 8.56 -15.02 -20.97
CA SER A 224 7.44 -14.08 -20.84
C SER A 224 6.82 -13.70 -22.19
N ARG A 225 7.62 -13.64 -23.27
CA ARG A 225 7.15 -13.28 -24.62
C ARG A 225 6.26 -14.37 -25.22
N THR A 226 6.55 -15.63 -24.91
CA THR A 226 5.71 -16.78 -25.28
C THR A 226 4.45 -16.79 -24.41
N GLU A 227 4.61 -16.61 -23.11
CA GLU A 227 3.53 -16.66 -22.13
C GLU A 227 2.50 -15.53 -22.29
N MET A 228 2.88 -14.39 -22.89
CA MET A 228 1.93 -13.33 -23.28
C MET A 228 0.83 -13.80 -24.25
N SER A 229 1.04 -14.91 -24.96
CA SER A 229 0.04 -15.52 -25.86
C SER A 229 -0.59 -16.78 -25.27
N ASN A 230 -0.26 -17.13 -24.01
CA ASN A 230 -0.76 -18.32 -23.35
C ASN A 230 -2.08 -18.02 -22.61
N GLU A 231 -3.20 -18.21 -23.30
CA GLU A 231 -4.53 -17.94 -22.72
C GLU A 231 -4.80 -18.71 -21.43
N LYS A 232 -4.28 -19.92 -21.27
CA LYS A 232 -4.50 -20.72 -20.04
C LYS A 232 -3.88 -20.04 -18.83
N LEU A 233 -2.62 -19.61 -18.97
CA LEU A 233 -1.91 -18.92 -17.92
C LEU A 233 -2.51 -17.55 -17.63
N LEU A 234 -2.82 -16.76 -18.67
CA LEU A 234 -3.42 -15.43 -18.49
C LEU A 234 -4.80 -15.51 -17.83
N ASN A 235 -5.63 -16.49 -18.22
CA ASN A 235 -6.93 -16.73 -17.58
C ASN A 235 -6.76 -17.18 -16.12
N TRP A 236 -5.72 -17.98 -15.81
CA TRP A 236 -5.41 -18.35 -14.44
C TRP A 236 -5.02 -17.14 -13.59
N ILE A 237 -4.14 -16.25 -14.10
CA ILE A 237 -3.77 -15.00 -13.42
C ILE A 237 -5.01 -14.15 -13.16
N ASN A 238 -5.84 -13.92 -14.18
CA ASN A 238 -7.08 -13.15 -14.05
C ASN A 238 -8.08 -13.78 -13.08
N GLY A 239 -8.21 -15.10 -13.06
CA GLY A 239 -9.11 -15.82 -12.15
C GLY A 239 -8.70 -15.72 -10.68
N TYR A 240 -7.39 -15.65 -10.40
CA TYR A 240 -6.88 -15.45 -9.04
C TYR A 240 -6.86 -13.98 -8.63
N TYR A 241 -6.62 -13.05 -9.55
CA TYR A 241 -6.39 -11.64 -9.24
C TYR A 241 -7.38 -11.03 -8.24
N PRO A 242 -8.72 -11.19 -8.36
CA PRO A 242 -9.67 -10.63 -7.39
C PRO A 242 -9.44 -11.10 -5.95
N LYS A 243 -8.94 -12.33 -5.77
CA LYS A 243 -8.69 -12.97 -4.46
C LYS A 243 -7.31 -12.65 -3.88
N LEU A 244 -6.36 -12.25 -4.73
CA LEU A 244 -5.02 -11.87 -4.30
C LEU A 244 -5.08 -10.60 -3.45
N LYS A 245 -4.29 -10.59 -2.38
CA LYS A 245 -4.03 -9.40 -1.56
C LYS A 245 -2.89 -8.58 -2.16
N MET A 246 -1.93 -9.23 -2.81
CA MET A 246 -0.80 -8.57 -3.43
C MET A 246 -0.27 -9.32 -4.67
N VAL A 247 0.28 -8.58 -5.61
CA VAL A 247 0.98 -9.08 -6.80
C VAL A 247 2.32 -8.38 -6.91
N LEU A 248 3.38 -9.17 -7.00
CA LEU A 248 4.74 -8.70 -7.24
C LEU A 248 5.10 -9.07 -8.68
N SER A 249 5.67 -8.13 -9.42
CA SER A 249 6.16 -8.38 -10.77
C SER A 249 7.62 -7.96 -10.88
N VAL A 250 8.47 -8.83 -11.41
CA VAL A 250 9.87 -8.53 -11.67
C VAL A 250 10.10 -8.54 -13.18
N CYS A 251 10.89 -7.59 -13.71
CA CYS A 251 11.35 -7.62 -15.09
C CYS A 251 10.18 -7.68 -16.07
N THR A 252 10.22 -8.62 -17.01
CA THR A 252 9.21 -8.79 -18.04
C THR A 252 7.94 -9.51 -17.55
N GLY A 253 7.84 -9.84 -16.25
CA GLY A 253 6.57 -10.26 -15.65
C GLY A 253 5.46 -9.22 -15.83
N ALA A 254 5.85 -7.93 -15.95
CA ALA A 254 4.93 -6.83 -16.22
C ALA A 254 4.19 -7.00 -17.56
N LEU A 255 4.79 -7.72 -18.53
CA LEU A 255 4.14 -7.99 -19.82
C LEU A 255 2.95 -8.94 -19.67
N LEU A 256 3.00 -9.90 -18.74
CA LEU A 256 1.89 -10.80 -18.45
C LEU A 256 0.73 -10.04 -17.78
N LEU A 257 1.06 -9.16 -16.82
CA LEU A 257 0.08 -8.30 -16.18
C LEU A 257 -0.57 -7.31 -17.17
N ALA A 258 0.21 -6.77 -18.11
CA ALA A 258 -0.30 -5.93 -19.18
C ALA A 258 -1.29 -6.69 -20.08
N ASN A 259 -0.97 -7.91 -20.49
CA ASN A 259 -1.87 -8.74 -21.32
C ASN A 259 -3.14 -9.16 -20.57
N CYS A 260 -3.08 -9.26 -19.25
CA CYS A 260 -4.26 -9.45 -18.42
C CYS A 260 -5.12 -8.19 -18.27
N GLY A 261 -4.66 -7.01 -18.75
CA GLY A 261 -5.32 -5.72 -18.58
C GLY A 261 -5.20 -5.15 -17.15
N LEU A 262 -4.37 -5.75 -16.30
CA LEU A 262 -4.27 -5.44 -14.87
C LEU A 262 -3.46 -4.17 -14.58
N LEU A 263 -2.79 -3.61 -15.58
CA LEU A 263 -1.99 -2.39 -15.46
C LEU A 263 -2.72 -1.12 -15.94
N ASN A 264 -3.97 -1.23 -16.40
CA ASN A 264 -4.75 -0.10 -16.91
C ASN A 264 -4.94 0.97 -15.82
N GLY A 265 -4.57 2.21 -16.11
CA GLY A 265 -4.64 3.34 -15.17
C GLY A 265 -3.59 3.32 -14.06
N LEU A 266 -2.69 2.32 -14.04
CA LEU A 266 -1.62 2.21 -13.05
C LEU A 266 -0.30 2.76 -13.57
N ARG A 267 0.67 2.87 -12.66
CA ARG A 267 2.07 3.12 -12.99
C ARG A 267 2.82 1.80 -13.07
N ALA A 268 3.69 1.63 -14.06
CA ALA A 268 4.48 0.41 -14.22
C ALA A 268 5.93 0.70 -14.57
N THR A 269 6.81 -0.20 -14.15
CA THR A 269 8.19 -0.32 -14.63
C THR A 269 8.42 -1.74 -15.11
N THR A 270 9.46 -1.95 -15.90
CA THR A 270 9.88 -3.27 -16.39
C THR A 270 11.38 -3.21 -16.71
N HIS A 271 11.97 -4.33 -17.10
CA HIS A 271 13.34 -4.34 -17.58
C HIS A 271 13.52 -3.42 -18.78
N HIS A 272 14.63 -2.68 -18.84
CA HIS A 272 14.86 -1.62 -19.83
C HIS A 272 14.63 -2.07 -21.28
N ASN A 273 15.05 -3.29 -21.63
CA ASN A 273 14.84 -3.88 -22.97
C ASN A 273 13.37 -4.18 -23.34
N ALA A 274 12.44 -4.11 -22.39
CA ALA A 274 11.02 -4.41 -22.61
C ALA A 274 10.11 -3.19 -22.46
N VAL A 275 10.66 -2.01 -22.15
CA VAL A 275 9.90 -0.78 -21.92
C VAL A 275 9.04 -0.41 -23.14
N ASP A 276 9.60 -0.47 -24.35
CA ASP A 276 8.87 -0.09 -25.57
C ASP A 276 7.76 -1.09 -25.92
N LEU A 277 8.01 -2.38 -25.68
CA LEU A 277 6.98 -3.40 -25.83
C LEU A 277 5.84 -3.17 -24.82
N LEU A 278 6.18 -2.90 -23.55
CA LEU A 278 5.18 -2.63 -22.51
C LEU A 278 4.32 -1.40 -22.85
N ARG A 279 4.93 -0.31 -23.34
CA ARG A 279 4.20 0.88 -23.83
C ARG A 279 3.21 0.53 -24.94
N ARG A 280 3.62 -0.30 -25.90
CA ARG A 280 2.80 -0.69 -27.04
C ARG A 280 1.58 -1.51 -26.64
N ILE A 281 1.75 -2.47 -25.72
CA ILE A 281 0.67 -3.40 -25.32
C ILE A 281 -0.23 -2.84 -24.21
N SER A 282 0.23 -1.82 -23.47
CA SER A 282 -0.49 -1.24 -22.33
C SER A 282 -0.54 0.29 -22.42
N PRO A 283 -1.22 0.86 -23.44
CA PRO A 283 -1.20 2.30 -23.71
C PRO A 283 -1.81 3.15 -22.59
N ASN A 284 -2.68 2.56 -21.76
CA ASN A 284 -3.32 3.23 -20.61
C ASN A 284 -2.50 3.13 -19.32
N THR A 285 -1.26 2.63 -19.37
CA THR A 285 -0.36 2.50 -18.23
C THR A 285 0.71 3.58 -18.27
N THR A 286 0.96 4.23 -17.14
CA THR A 286 2.03 5.23 -17.03
C THR A 286 3.37 4.54 -16.80
N ILE A 287 4.20 4.47 -17.84
CA ILE A 287 5.50 3.78 -17.80
C ILE A 287 6.59 4.67 -17.20
N VAL A 288 7.25 4.18 -16.13
CA VAL A 288 8.29 4.89 -15.37
C VAL A 288 9.61 4.10 -15.47
N THR A 289 10.67 4.70 -16.01
CA THR A 289 11.94 4.00 -16.30
C THR A 289 13.07 4.28 -15.30
N ASN A 290 12.95 5.30 -14.46
CA ASN A 290 14.02 5.76 -13.57
C ASN A 290 13.76 5.42 -12.09
N LYS A 291 13.07 4.31 -11.84
CA LYS A 291 12.74 3.82 -10.49
C LYS A 291 13.04 2.33 -10.42
N ARG A 292 13.63 1.89 -9.31
CA ARG A 292 13.93 0.47 -9.06
C ARG A 292 12.64 -0.35 -9.01
N PHE A 293 11.64 0.17 -8.30
CA PHE A 293 10.31 -0.39 -8.23
C PHE A 293 9.23 0.70 -8.11
N ILE A 294 7.98 0.31 -8.39
CA ILE A 294 6.77 1.12 -8.32
C ILE A 294 5.73 0.37 -7.50
N ASP A 295 5.18 1.03 -6.49
CA ASP A 295 4.11 0.50 -5.65
C ASP A 295 2.77 1.17 -6.03
N ASN A 296 1.78 0.35 -6.45
CA ASN A 296 0.39 0.76 -6.69
C ASN A 296 -0.58 0.18 -5.64
N GLY A 297 -0.10 -0.14 -4.44
CA GLY A 297 -0.85 -0.83 -3.40
C GLY A 297 -0.89 -2.34 -3.64
N LYS A 298 -1.86 -2.81 -4.44
CA LYS A 298 -2.04 -4.24 -4.70
C LYS A 298 -1.00 -4.81 -5.68
N ILE A 299 -0.54 -4.02 -6.65
CA ILE A 299 0.48 -4.43 -7.61
C ILE A 299 1.76 -3.62 -7.39
N VAL A 300 2.85 -4.32 -7.10
CA VAL A 300 4.19 -3.76 -6.98
C VAL A 300 5.05 -4.34 -8.10
N LEU A 301 5.73 -3.47 -8.86
CA LEU A 301 6.53 -3.87 -10.01
C LEU A 301 7.97 -3.39 -9.85
N SER A 302 8.93 -4.21 -10.24
CA SER A 302 10.35 -3.84 -10.32
C SER A 302 10.92 -4.02 -11.73
N ALA A 303 12.00 -3.30 -12.00
CA ALA A 303 12.69 -3.35 -13.27
C ALA A 303 13.56 -4.61 -13.39
N GLY A 304 14.85 -4.55 -13.06
CA GLY A 304 15.77 -5.68 -13.23
C GLY A 304 15.86 -6.61 -12.02
N VAL A 305 16.72 -7.63 -12.16
CA VAL A 305 17.01 -8.66 -11.16
C VAL A 305 17.22 -8.10 -9.75
N SER A 306 18.20 -7.21 -9.55
CA SER A 306 18.50 -6.67 -8.22
C SER A 306 17.36 -5.85 -7.65
N SER A 307 16.60 -5.16 -8.51
CA SER A 307 15.41 -4.42 -8.09
C SER A 307 14.27 -5.33 -7.65
N GLY A 308 14.21 -6.59 -8.11
CA GLY A 308 13.30 -7.61 -7.60
C GLY A 308 13.55 -7.97 -6.14
N ILE A 309 14.81 -8.05 -5.73
CA ILE A 309 15.20 -8.29 -4.33
C ILE A 309 14.81 -7.08 -3.47
N ASP A 310 15.17 -5.86 -3.90
CA ASP A 310 14.79 -4.64 -3.16
C ASP A 310 13.29 -4.47 -3.01
N MET A 311 12.54 -4.72 -4.09
CA MET A 311 11.08 -4.67 -4.05
C MET A 311 10.53 -5.68 -3.04
N SER A 312 11.11 -6.87 -2.97
CA SER A 312 10.66 -7.91 -2.04
C SER A 312 10.98 -7.53 -0.59
N LEU A 313 12.15 -6.95 -0.33
CA LEU A 313 12.52 -6.42 0.99
C LEU A 313 11.59 -5.25 1.40
N TYR A 314 11.27 -4.35 0.47
CA TYR A 314 10.32 -3.26 0.67
C TYR A 314 8.92 -3.80 1.02
N VAL A 315 8.43 -4.80 0.28
CA VAL A 315 7.14 -5.44 0.57
C VAL A 315 7.18 -6.14 1.93
N LEU A 316 8.27 -6.84 2.25
CA LEU A 316 8.44 -7.52 3.52
C LEU A 316 8.39 -6.53 4.69
N GLU A 317 8.97 -5.34 4.53
CA GLU A 317 8.95 -4.26 5.52
C GLU A 317 7.52 -3.78 5.79
N LYS A 318 6.73 -3.62 4.72
CA LYS A 318 5.30 -3.27 4.85
C LYS A 318 4.49 -4.36 5.57
N LEU A 319 4.89 -5.62 5.46
CA LEU A 319 4.15 -6.74 6.03
C LEU A 319 4.54 -7.05 7.47
N LEU A 320 5.83 -6.96 7.81
CA LEU A 320 6.37 -7.46 9.08
C LEU A 320 7.18 -6.40 9.86
N GLY A 321 7.30 -5.19 9.33
CA GLY A 321 8.02 -4.08 9.94
C GLY A 321 9.51 -4.07 9.66
N GLU A 322 10.09 -2.88 9.80
CA GLU A 322 11.50 -2.57 9.52
C GLU A 322 12.48 -3.44 10.31
N GLN A 323 12.22 -3.65 11.60
CA GLN A 323 13.12 -4.41 12.48
C GLN A 323 13.36 -5.85 12.01
N LEU A 324 12.34 -6.49 11.44
CA LEU A 324 12.49 -7.84 10.90
C LEU A 324 13.27 -7.82 9.58
N VAL A 325 13.02 -6.83 8.72
CA VAL A 325 13.72 -6.70 7.44
C VAL A 325 15.20 -6.39 7.62
N LEU A 326 15.58 -5.58 8.61
CA LEU A 326 16.99 -5.33 8.92
C LEU A 326 17.73 -6.64 9.24
N LYS A 327 17.12 -7.51 10.06
CA LYS A 327 17.68 -8.84 10.36
C LYS A 327 17.73 -9.75 9.14
N VAL A 328 16.72 -9.69 8.27
CA VAL A 328 16.73 -10.44 7.00
C VAL A 328 17.87 -9.98 6.10
N LYS A 329 18.05 -8.66 5.92
CA LYS A 329 19.17 -8.10 5.15
C LYS A 329 20.52 -8.52 5.73
N GLU A 330 20.68 -8.46 7.05
CA GLU A 330 21.89 -8.90 7.76
C GLU A 330 22.19 -10.39 7.50
N ASN A 331 21.19 -11.27 7.63
CA ASN A 331 21.36 -12.72 7.40
C ASN A 331 21.59 -13.08 5.92
N MET A 332 21.12 -12.24 4.99
CA MET A 332 21.38 -12.39 3.57
C MET A 332 22.70 -11.74 3.13
N GLU A 333 23.38 -11.02 4.02
CA GLU A 333 24.53 -10.16 3.71
C GLU A 333 24.24 -9.16 2.57
N TYR A 334 22.97 -8.70 2.50
CA TYR A 334 22.50 -7.81 1.45
C TYR A 334 22.78 -6.35 1.78
N ASP A 335 23.43 -5.62 0.87
CA ASP A 335 23.99 -4.28 1.11
C ASP A 335 24.93 -4.23 2.33
N TRP A 336 25.65 -5.33 2.59
CA TRP A 336 26.63 -5.41 3.66
C TRP A 336 27.82 -4.47 3.36
N MET A 337 27.90 -3.37 4.09
CA MET A 337 29.11 -2.55 4.18
C MET A 337 29.88 -2.97 5.43
N SER A 338 31.03 -3.61 5.22
CA SER A 338 31.98 -4.02 6.27
C SER A 338 32.68 -2.84 6.93
#